data_AF-A0A839ED61-F1
#
_entry.id   AF-A0A839ED61-F1
#
_cell.length_a   1.000
_cell.length_b   1.000
_cell.length_c   1.000
_cell.angle_alpha   90.00
_cell.angle_beta   90.00
_cell.angle_gamma   90.00
#
_symmetry.space_group_name_H-M   'P 1'
#
loop_
_entity.id
_entity.type
_entity.pdbx_description
1 polymer ?
#
loop_
_entity_poly.entity_id
_entity_poly.type
_entity_poly.pdbx_seq_one_letter_code
_entity_poly.pdbx_strand_id
1 'polypeptide(L)'
;MQFRSGEAGDVPVIAAIERASAARFLDIGMPEIAGDDPTPEAVVLKRIAQDRLFVAVDVQPVGFVIFHVIDNHLYVEQIDVDPQYAGKRIGSALIGLVEERARAEARMGLLLSTFRDVPWNAPYYRRLGFTDVPDTALSPALERIRQLHIEKGFDETRRVFMQKSLRVDSNGNQR
;
A
#
# COMPACT_ATOMS: atom_id res chain seq x y z
N MET A 1 15.42 -7.79 -11.54
CA MET A 1 14.22 -7.18 -10.95
C MET A 1 13.33 -6.62 -12.05
N GLN A 2 12.17 -7.24 -12.26
CA GLN A 2 11.12 -6.82 -13.17
C GLN A 2 9.91 -6.36 -12.35
N PHE A 3 9.09 -5.45 -12.89
CA PHE A 3 7.81 -5.08 -12.29
C PHE A 3 6.68 -5.33 -13.30
N ARG A 4 5.57 -5.91 -12.86
CA ARG A 4 4.41 -6.23 -13.71
C ARG A 4 3.10 -6.25 -12.92
N SER A 5 1.97 -6.26 -13.61
CA SER A 5 0.68 -6.62 -13.00
C SER A 5 0.76 -8.03 -12.40
N GLY A 6 0.07 -8.22 -11.28
CA GLY A 6 -0.10 -9.51 -10.65
C GLY A 6 -0.95 -10.44 -11.49
N GLU A 7 -0.70 -11.74 -11.37
CA GLU A 7 -1.45 -12.79 -12.03
C GLU A 7 -1.87 -13.87 -11.03
N ALA A 8 -2.83 -14.73 -11.40
CA ALA A 8 -3.38 -15.73 -10.47
C ALA A 8 -2.32 -16.69 -9.90
N GLY A 9 -1.25 -16.97 -10.66
CA GLY A 9 -0.12 -17.78 -10.20
C GLY A 9 0.70 -17.15 -9.08
N ASP A 10 0.61 -15.83 -8.86
CA ASP A 10 1.35 -15.13 -7.81
C ASP A 10 0.72 -15.31 -6.42
N VAL A 11 -0.55 -15.70 -6.33
CA VAL A 11 -1.32 -15.69 -5.07
C VAL A 11 -0.64 -16.47 -3.93
N PRO A 12 -0.12 -17.70 -4.13
CA PRO A 12 0.56 -18.42 -3.07
C PRO A 12 1.84 -17.72 -2.59
N VAL A 13 2.55 -17.05 -3.50
CA VAL A 13 3.80 -16.33 -3.19
C VAL A 13 3.49 -15.03 -2.47
N ILE A 14 2.43 -14.30 -2.86
CA ILE A 14 1.94 -13.11 -2.16
C ILE A 14 1.66 -13.42 -0.70
N ALA A 15 0.91 -14.50 -0.40
CA ALA A 15 0.64 -14.90 0.98
C ALA A 15 1.91 -15.25 1.77
N ALA A 16 2.94 -15.79 1.12
CA ALA A 16 4.24 -16.05 1.76
C ALA A 16 5.01 -14.76 2.06
N ILE A 17 4.98 -13.78 1.14
CA ILE A 17 5.58 -12.45 1.34
C ILE A 17 4.88 -11.72 2.49
N GLU A 18 3.55 -11.78 2.58
CA GLU A 18 2.77 -11.18 3.68
C GLU A 18 3.26 -11.69 5.03
N ARG A 19 3.31 -13.01 5.20
CA ARG A 19 3.81 -13.63 6.45
C ARG A 19 5.25 -13.23 6.76
N ALA A 20 6.13 -13.26 5.76
CA ALA A 20 7.54 -12.89 5.94
C ALA A 20 7.69 -11.41 6.32
N SER A 21 6.96 -10.51 5.66
CA SER A 21 6.93 -9.09 5.95
C SER A 21 6.36 -8.81 7.34
N ALA A 22 5.27 -9.49 7.73
CA ALA A 22 4.63 -9.32 9.02
C ALA A 22 5.50 -9.81 10.20
N ALA A 23 6.35 -10.83 10.00
CA ALA A 23 7.20 -11.39 11.05
C ALA A 23 8.09 -10.35 11.76
N ARG A 24 8.54 -9.30 11.05
CA ARG A 24 9.34 -8.19 11.61
C ARG A 24 8.63 -7.40 12.71
N PHE A 25 7.30 -7.49 12.79
CA PHE A 25 6.51 -6.80 13.80
C PHE A 25 6.68 -7.45 15.19
N LEU A 26 7.13 -8.71 15.26
CA LEU A 26 7.51 -9.37 16.52
C LEU A 26 8.61 -8.60 17.24
N ASP A 27 9.63 -8.15 16.51
CA ASP A 27 10.81 -7.47 17.05
C ASP A 27 10.49 -6.12 17.71
N ILE A 28 9.33 -5.54 17.40
CA ILE A 28 8.84 -4.27 17.95
C ILE A 28 7.62 -4.43 18.87
N GLY A 29 7.37 -5.66 19.35
CA GLY A 29 6.32 -5.93 20.33
C GLY A 29 4.90 -5.84 19.77
N MET A 30 4.72 -6.21 18.50
CA MET A 30 3.42 -6.26 17.83
C MET A 30 3.10 -7.68 17.31
N PRO A 31 3.04 -8.69 18.19
CA PRO A 31 2.79 -10.08 17.80
C PRO A 31 1.43 -10.29 17.14
N GLU A 32 0.45 -9.44 17.43
CA GLU A 32 -0.87 -9.46 16.80
C GLU A 32 -0.80 -9.26 15.28
N ILE A 33 0.15 -8.46 14.79
CA ILE A 33 0.33 -8.23 13.34
C ILE A 33 1.05 -9.40 12.69
N ALA A 34 2.03 -9.99 13.39
CA ALA A 34 2.79 -11.12 12.88
C ALA A 34 1.99 -12.43 12.86
N GLY A 35 0.99 -12.56 13.73
CA GLY A 35 0.11 -13.71 13.83
C GLY A 35 -1.19 -13.60 13.02
N ASP A 36 -1.41 -12.49 12.32
CA ASP A 36 -2.61 -12.32 11.49
C ASP A 36 -2.56 -13.22 10.24
N ASP A 37 -3.73 -13.66 9.79
CA ASP A 37 -3.83 -14.45 8.58
C ASP A 37 -3.50 -13.57 7.36
N PRO A 38 -2.85 -14.12 6.31
CA PRO A 38 -2.62 -13.38 5.09
C PRO A 38 -3.96 -13.01 4.44
N THR A 39 -3.91 -12.02 3.55
CA THR A 39 -5.07 -11.61 2.77
C THR A 39 -5.74 -12.82 2.10
N PRO A 40 -7.07 -13.01 2.27
CA PRO A 40 -7.75 -14.15 1.67
C PRO A 40 -7.54 -14.22 0.16
N GLU A 41 -7.28 -15.41 -0.37
CA GLU A 41 -7.00 -15.64 -1.80
C GLU A 41 -8.07 -15.00 -2.71
N ALA A 42 -9.35 -15.12 -2.35
CA ALA A 42 -10.45 -14.53 -3.11
C ALA A 42 -10.35 -12.99 -3.23
N VAL A 43 -9.81 -12.32 -2.21
CA VAL A 43 -9.56 -10.87 -2.23
C VAL A 43 -8.40 -10.55 -3.18
N VAL A 44 -7.29 -11.30 -3.10
CA VAL A 44 -6.13 -11.11 -3.99
C VAL A 44 -6.52 -11.33 -5.46
N LEU A 45 -7.24 -12.42 -5.76
CA LEU A 45 -7.76 -12.73 -7.10
C LEU A 45 -8.70 -11.62 -7.62
N LYS A 46 -9.56 -11.08 -6.75
CA LYS A 46 -10.41 -9.95 -7.11
C LYS A 46 -9.59 -8.72 -7.48
N ARG A 47 -8.49 -8.43 -6.77
CA ARG A 47 -7.60 -7.29 -7.09
C ARG A 47 -6.82 -7.51 -8.38
N ILE A 48 -6.38 -8.74 -8.65
CA ILE A 48 -5.79 -9.11 -9.94
C ILE A 48 -6.78 -8.86 -11.08
N ALA A 49 -8.02 -9.33 -10.95
CA ALA A 49 -9.07 -9.14 -11.96
C ALA A 49 -9.43 -7.66 -12.20
N GLN A 50 -9.16 -6.79 -11.23
CA GLN A 50 -9.37 -5.35 -11.33
C GLN A 50 -8.14 -4.58 -11.86
N ASP A 51 -7.03 -5.27 -12.17
CA ASP A 51 -5.73 -4.67 -12.50
C ASP A 51 -5.26 -3.69 -11.39
N ARG A 52 -5.35 -4.20 -10.16
CA ARG A 52 -5.14 -3.49 -8.89
C ARG A 52 -4.05 -4.12 -8.01
N LEU A 53 -3.17 -4.88 -8.63
CA LEU A 53 -2.04 -5.52 -7.98
C LEU A 53 -0.81 -5.41 -8.87
N PHE A 54 0.30 -4.88 -8.36
CA PHE A 54 1.61 -4.98 -8.99
C PHE A 54 2.53 -5.85 -8.16
N VAL A 55 3.42 -6.59 -8.83
CA VAL A 55 4.48 -7.38 -8.20
C VAL A 55 5.86 -6.92 -8.68
N ALA A 56 6.83 -7.00 -7.78
CA ALA A 56 8.25 -6.94 -8.09
C ALA A 56 8.78 -8.37 -8.15
N VAL A 57 9.38 -8.75 -9.27
CA VAL A 57 9.81 -10.12 -9.58
C VAL A 57 11.32 -10.17 -9.73
N ASP A 58 11.94 -11.09 -9.01
CA ASP A 58 13.32 -11.51 -9.28
C ASP A 58 13.29 -12.85 -10.05
N VAL A 59 13.47 -13.99 -9.37
CA VAL A 59 13.12 -15.31 -9.90
C VAL A 59 11.63 -15.60 -9.72
N GLN A 60 11.05 -15.10 -8.64
CA GLN A 60 9.62 -15.15 -8.29
C GLN A 60 9.22 -13.78 -7.70
N PRO A 61 7.93 -13.51 -7.42
CA PRO A 61 7.55 -12.32 -6.68
C PRO A 61 8.32 -12.20 -5.36
N VAL A 62 8.86 -11.01 -5.08
CA VAL A 62 9.61 -10.67 -3.85
C VAL A 62 9.04 -9.45 -3.15
N GLY A 63 8.00 -8.85 -3.72
CA GLY A 63 7.23 -7.77 -3.13
C GLY A 63 6.02 -7.46 -4.00
N PHE A 64 5.00 -6.86 -3.42
CA PHE A 64 3.78 -6.52 -4.13
C PHE A 64 3.12 -5.27 -3.53
N VAL A 65 2.21 -4.67 -4.29
CA VAL A 65 1.33 -3.61 -3.83
C VAL A 65 -0.08 -3.85 -4.33
N ILE A 66 -1.04 -3.78 -3.41
CA ILE A 66 -2.48 -3.80 -3.69
C ILE A 66 -3.01 -2.38 -3.48
N PHE A 67 -3.83 -1.91 -4.41
CA PHE A 67 -4.41 -0.59 -4.34
C PHE A 67 -5.81 -0.58 -4.95
N HIS A 68 -6.65 0.38 -4.60
CA HIS A 68 -7.96 0.53 -5.23
C HIS A 68 -8.39 2.00 -5.25
N VAL A 69 -9.47 2.31 -5.97
CA VAL A 69 -9.95 3.69 -6.09
C VAL A 69 -10.76 4.04 -4.85
N ILE A 70 -10.44 5.19 -4.25
CA ILE A 70 -11.26 5.84 -3.22
C ILE A 70 -11.36 7.32 -3.56
N ASP A 71 -12.59 7.83 -3.65
CA ASP A 71 -12.87 9.17 -4.14
C ASP A 71 -12.13 9.42 -5.47
N ASN A 72 -11.30 10.46 -5.54
CA ASN A 72 -10.47 10.78 -6.70
C ASN A 72 -9.00 10.34 -6.55
N HIS A 73 -8.70 9.38 -5.68
CA HIS A 73 -7.35 8.91 -5.36
C HIS A 73 -7.21 7.40 -5.59
N LEU A 74 -5.97 6.90 -5.68
CA LEU A 74 -5.68 5.49 -5.46
C LEU A 74 -5.26 5.29 -4.00
N TYR A 75 -6.01 4.48 -3.27
CA TYR A 75 -5.70 4.05 -1.93
C TYR A 75 -4.79 2.81 -1.98
N VAL A 76 -3.57 2.92 -1.44
CA VAL A 76 -2.66 1.79 -1.25
C VAL A 76 -3.18 0.99 -0.06
N GLU A 77 -3.78 -0.16 -0.36
CA GLU A 77 -4.41 -1.06 0.61
C GLU A 77 -3.36 -1.85 1.36
N GLN A 78 -2.34 -2.33 0.63
CA GLN A 78 -1.26 -3.12 1.19
C GLN A 78 -0.02 -3.03 0.33
N ILE A 79 1.14 -3.07 0.97
CA ILE A 79 2.43 -3.16 0.30
C ILE A 79 3.39 -3.92 1.21
N ASP A 80 3.92 -5.01 0.69
CA ASP A 80 4.86 -5.86 1.40
C ASP A 80 6.04 -6.20 0.49
N VAL A 81 7.21 -6.31 1.11
CA VAL A 81 8.45 -6.73 0.47
C VAL A 81 9.06 -7.79 1.35
N ASP A 82 9.48 -8.89 0.75
CA ASP A 82 10.22 -9.94 1.43
C ASP A 82 11.44 -9.30 2.14
N PRO A 83 11.59 -9.48 3.47
CA PRO A 83 12.71 -8.92 4.22
C PRO A 83 14.10 -9.28 3.67
N GLN A 84 14.25 -10.42 3.00
CA GLN A 84 15.52 -10.81 2.33
C GLN A 84 15.91 -9.84 1.21
N TYR A 85 14.94 -9.08 0.70
CA TYR A 85 15.11 -8.08 -0.35
C TYR A 85 15.03 -6.64 0.17
N ALA A 86 15.11 -6.44 1.49
CA ALA A 86 15.16 -5.12 2.12
C ALA A 86 16.36 -4.29 1.61
N GLY A 87 16.23 -2.96 1.67
CA GLY A 87 17.29 -2.03 1.22
C GLY A 87 17.41 -1.88 -0.30
N LYS A 88 16.69 -2.66 -1.11
CA LYS A 88 16.75 -2.60 -2.59
C LYS A 88 15.78 -1.61 -3.23
N ARG A 89 15.18 -0.71 -2.44
CA ARG A 89 14.20 0.31 -2.89
C ARG A 89 12.96 -0.24 -3.62
N ILE A 90 12.63 -1.52 -3.41
CA ILE A 90 11.48 -2.20 -4.03
C ILE A 90 10.17 -1.53 -3.65
N GLY A 91 9.94 -1.27 -2.36
CA GLY A 91 8.73 -0.60 -1.89
C GLY A 91 8.50 0.76 -2.57
N SER A 92 9.57 1.55 -2.76
CA SER A 92 9.45 2.86 -3.42
C SER A 92 9.20 2.72 -4.93
N ALA A 93 9.73 1.68 -5.57
CA ALA A 93 9.46 1.41 -6.98
C ALA A 93 8.00 0.97 -7.18
N LEU A 94 7.47 0.11 -6.30
CA LEU A 94 6.06 -0.29 -6.30
C LEU A 94 5.13 0.90 -6.09
N ILE A 95 5.42 1.79 -5.14
CA ILE A 95 4.67 3.05 -4.97
C ILE A 95 4.73 3.90 -6.24
N GLY A 96 5.90 3.99 -6.89
CA GLY A 96 6.06 4.70 -8.17
C GLY A 96 5.12 4.19 -9.26
N LEU A 97 4.93 2.87 -9.38
CA LEU A 97 3.98 2.28 -10.33
C LEU A 97 2.53 2.67 -10.01
N VAL A 98 2.16 2.74 -8.73
CA VAL A 98 0.81 3.20 -8.34
C VAL A 98 0.65 4.69 -8.65
N GLU A 99 1.70 5.51 -8.49
CA GLU A 99 1.65 6.91 -8.92
C GLU A 99 1.49 7.05 -10.44
N GLU A 100 2.22 6.27 -11.23
CA GLU A 100 2.06 6.22 -12.69
C GLU A 100 0.65 5.81 -13.08
N ARG A 101 0.10 4.79 -12.41
CA ARG A 101 -1.31 4.38 -12.60
C ARG A 101 -2.28 5.50 -12.24
N ALA A 102 -2.07 6.19 -11.13
CA ALA A 102 -2.89 7.31 -10.71
C ALA A 102 -2.86 8.46 -11.73
N ARG A 103 -1.68 8.79 -12.29
CA ARG A 103 -1.55 9.79 -13.37
C ARG A 103 -2.29 9.35 -14.64
N ALA A 104 -2.12 8.11 -15.06
CA ALA A 104 -2.79 7.55 -16.25
C ALA A 104 -4.32 7.56 -16.11
N GLU A 105 -4.83 7.40 -14.88
CA GLU A 105 -6.26 7.48 -14.57
C GLU A 105 -6.76 8.88 -14.18
N ALA A 106 -5.94 9.92 -14.36
CA ALA A 106 -6.26 11.31 -13.98
C ALA A 106 -6.73 11.47 -12.51
N ARG A 107 -6.14 10.70 -11.60
CA ARG A 107 -6.40 10.77 -10.16
C ARG A 107 -5.60 11.91 -9.52
N MET A 108 -6.12 12.44 -8.41
CA MET A 108 -5.54 13.55 -7.67
C MET A 108 -4.31 13.15 -6.85
N GLY A 109 -4.15 11.86 -6.55
CA GLY A 109 -3.02 11.40 -5.75
C GLY A 109 -3.16 9.99 -5.20
N LEU A 110 -2.34 9.71 -4.20
CA LEU A 110 -2.34 8.49 -3.42
C LEU A 110 -2.83 8.74 -2.00
N LEU A 111 -3.50 7.75 -1.44
CA LEU A 111 -3.88 7.67 -0.02
C LEU A 111 -3.38 6.35 0.57
N LEU A 112 -3.11 6.30 1.86
CA LEU A 112 -2.83 5.06 2.60
C LEU A 112 -3.11 5.22 4.09
N SER A 113 -3.19 4.12 4.83
CA SER A 113 -3.15 4.09 6.30
C SER A 113 -2.01 3.22 6.79
N THR A 114 -1.23 3.71 7.76
CA THR A 114 -0.05 3.00 8.25
C THR A 114 0.22 3.31 9.73
N PHE A 115 1.14 2.58 10.37
CA PHE A 115 1.52 2.87 11.77
C PHE A 115 2.34 4.16 11.89
N ARG A 116 2.00 4.99 12.88
CA ARG A 116 2.57 6.33 13.14
C ARG A 116 4.08 6.28 13.42
N ASP A 117 4.49 5.38 14.31
CA ASP A 117 5.83 5.42 14.92
C ASP A 117 6.76 4.31 14.43
N VAL A 118 6.24 3.36 13.64
CA VAL A 118 7.04 2.26 13.10
C VAL A 118 7.99 2.79 12.02
N PRO A 119 9.33 2.61 12.13
CA PRO A 119 10.31 3.31 11.29
C PRO A 119 10.17 3.11 9.78
N TRP A 120 9.62 1.97 9.36
CA TRP A 120 9.38 1.61 7.97
C TRP A 120 7.98 1.95 7.45
N ASN A 121 7.15 2.60 8.27
CA ASN A 121 5.79 3.00 7.95
C ASN A 121 5.69 4.52 7.77
N ALA A 122 5.00 5.27 8.63
CA ALA A 122 4.80 6.71 8.39
C ALA A 122 6.11 7.49 8.16
N PRO A 123 7.20 7.29 8.94
CA PRO A 123 8.49 7.94 8.66
C PRO A 123 9.06 7.60 7.27
N TYR A 124 8.85 6.39 6.79
CA TYR A 124 9.25 5.97 5.44
C TYR A 124 8.42 6.69 4.36
N TYR A 125 7.09 6.71 4.49
CA TYR A 125 6.23 7.37 3.50
C TYR A 125 6.43 8.89 3.45
N ARG A 126 6.74 9.54 4.59
CA ARG A 126 7.13 10.96 4.60
C ARG A 126 8.34 11.24 3.72
N ARG A 127 9.35 10.35 3.74
CA ARG A 127 10.52 10.45 2.83
C ARG A 127 10.15 10.25 1.36
N LEU A 128 9.06 9.56 1.07
CA LEU A 128 8.50 9.42 -0.28
C LEU A 128 7.61 10.60 -0.68
N GLY A 129 7.46 11.61 0.17
CA GLY A 129 6.66 12.81 -0.11
C GLY A 129 5.19 12.69 0.29
N PHE A 130 4.81 11.70 1.10
CA PHE A 130 3.50 11.67 1.73
C PHE A 130 3.44 12.63 2.92
N THR A 131 2.26 13.18 3.19
CA THR A 131 1.96 13.97 4.38
C THR A 131 0.80 13.37 5.15
N ASP A 132 0.80 13.55 6.47
CA ASP A 132 -0.28 13.09 7.34
C ASP A 132 -1.58 13.82 6.99
N VAL A 133 -2.69 13.08 6.95
CA VAL A 133 -4.04 13.66 6.89
C VAL A 133 -4.53 13.84 8.33
N PRO A 134 -4.82 15.07 8.78
CA PRO A 134 -5.38 15.29 10.11
C PRO A 134 -6.68 14.53 10.29
N ASP A 135 -6.94 14.02 11.50
CA ASP A 135 -8.17 13.27 11.79
C ASP A 135 -9.44 14.10 11.52
N THR A 136 -9.37 15.42 11.76
CA THR A 136 -10.46 16.36 11.47
C THR A 136 -10.69 16.61 9.97
N ALA A 137 -9.81 16.12 9.11
CA ALA A 137 -9.83 16.31 7.66
C ALA A 137 -10.03 14.99 6.89
N LEU A 138 -10.34 13.89 7.57
CA LEU A 138 -10.68 12.64 6.88
C LEU A 138 -11.95 12.80 6.05
N SER A 139 -11.90 12.32 4.80
CA SER A 139 -13.10 12.21 4.00
C SER A 139 -14.02 11.13 4.58
N PRO A 140 -15.34 11.15 4.25
CA PRO A 140 -16.24 10.07 4.62
C PRO A 140 -15.76 8.69 4.18
N ALA A 141 -15.00 8.58 3.10
CA ALA A 141 -14.45 7.31 2.65
C ALA A 141 -13.29 6.83 3.54
N LEU A 142 -12.40 7.72 3.98
CA LEU A 142 -11.35 7.37 4.94
C LEU A 142 -11.92 7.03 6.32
N GLU A 143 -12.96 7.73 6.76
CA GLU A 143 -13.69 7.37 7.99
C GLU A 143 -14.29 5.96 7.91
N ARG A 144 -14.82 5.54 6.76
CA ARG A 144 -15.29 4.16 6.59
C ARG A 144 -14.14 3.14 6.70
N ILE A 145 -12.98 3.44 6.11
CA ILE A 145 -11.80 2.56 6.25
C ILE A 145 -11.38 2.46 7.72
N ARG A 146 -11.35 3.58 8.43
CA ARG A 146 -11.08 3.62 9.87
C ARG A 146 -12.05 2.74 10.64
N GLN A 147 -13.35 2.81 10.36
CA GLN A 147 -14.33 1.93 11.01
C GLN A 147 -14.08 0.45 10.69
N LEU A 148 -13.78 0.10 9.43
CA LEU A 148 -13.44 -1.27 9.06
C LEU A 148 -12.17 -1.78 9.77
N HIS A 149 -11.18 -0.91 10.02
CA HIS A 149 -10.01 -1.27 10.83
C HIS A 149 -10.39 -1.54 12.29
N ILE A 150 -11.25 -0.70 12.88
CA ILE A 150 -11.74 -0.88 14.26
C ILE A 150 -12.53 -2.18 14.39
N GLU A 151 -13.41 -2.49 13.43
CA GLU A 151 -14.19 -3.74 13.39
C GLU A 151 -13.28 -4.98 13.28
N LYS A 152 -12.12 -4.86 12.63
CA LYS A 152 -11.07 -5.88 12.58
C LYS A 152 -10.18 -5.93 13.83
N GLY A 153 -10.41 -5.05 14.81
CA GLY A 153 -9.66 -5.00 16.05
C GLY A 153 -8.35 -4.21 15.98
N PHE A 154 -8.12 -3.43 14.92
CA PHE A 154 -6.94 -2.58 14.83
C PHE A 154 -7.05 -1.36 15.74
N ASP A 155 -5.95 -1.03 16.42
CA ASP A 155 -5.82 0.20 17.20
C ASP A 155 -5.53 1.40 16.28
N GLU A 156 -6.58 2.14 15.94
CA GLU A 156 -6.48 3.34 15.10
C GLU A 156 -5.76 4.50 15.77
N THR A 157 -5.52 4.48 17.09
CA THR A 157 -4.68 5.50 17.75
C THR A 157 -3.22 5.39 17.30
N ARG A 158 -2.78 4.18 16.95
CA ARG A 158 -1.43 3.88 16.46
C ARG A 158 -1.30 4.09 14.95
N ARG A 159 -2.40 4.36 14.24
CA ARG A 159 -2.44 4.50 12.79
C ARG A 159 -2.65 5.94 12.36
N VAL A 160 -2.12 6.29 11.20
CA VAL A 160 -2.31 7.59 10.55
C VAL A 160 -2.62 7.38 9.07
N PHE A 161 -3.62 8.12 8.58
CA PHE A 161 -3.85 8.24 7.16
C PHE A 161 -2.86 9.23 6.57
N MET A 162 -2.33 8.92 5.40
CA MET A 162 -1.38 9.77 4.70
C MET A 162 -1.81 9.96 3.25
N GLN A 163 -1.45 11.11 2.68
CA GLN A 163 -1.73 11.45 1.30
C GLN A 163 -0.47 11.87 0.56
N LYS A 164 -0.43 11.64 -0.75
CA LYS A 164 0.54 12.23 -1.66
C LYS A 164 -0.18 12.78 -2.86
N SER A 165 -0.22 14.11 -2.99
CA SER A 165 -0.84 14.77 -4.13
C SER A 165 0.02 14.59 -5.37
N LEU A 166 -0.64 14.24 -6.48
CA LEU A 166 -0.03 14.28 -7.80
C LEU A 166 -0.46 15.61 -8.42
N ARG A 167 0.49 16.52 -8.60
CA ARG A 167 0.21 17.74 -9.35
C ARG A 167 -0.22 17.34 -10.75
N VAL A 168 -1.40 17.78 -11.17
CA VAL A 168 -1.71 17.84 -12.60
C VAL A 168 -0.85 18.98 -13.12
N ASP A 169 0.13 18.67 -13.95
CA ASP A 169 0.88 19.70 -14.67
C ASP A 169 -0.15 20.46 -15.51
N SER A 170 -0.54 21.64 -15.04
CA SER A 170 -1.40 22.56 -15.78
C SER A 170 -0.56 23.28 -16.82
N ASN A 171 0.11 22.54 -17.71
CA ASN A 171 0.64 23.12 -18.94
C ASN A 171 -0.49 23.13 -19.97
N GLY A 172 -1.38 24.09 -19.79
CA GLY A 172 -2.03 24.72 -20.93
C GLY A 172 -0.94 25.32 -21.80
N ASN A 173 -0.57 24.63 -22.87
CA ASN A 173 0.09 25.28 -23.98
C ASN A 173 -0.86 25.21 -25.17
N GLN A 174 -1.47 26.36 -25.44
CA GLN A 174 -2.15 26.65 -26.69
C GLN A 174 -1.19 26.31 -27.85
N ARG A 175 -1.69 25.55 -28.81
CA ARG A 175 -1.24 25.64 -30.20
C ARG A 175 -2.41 26.11 -31.04
#